data_AF-A0ABD0PXH5-F1
#
_entry.id   AF-A0ABD0PXH5-F1
#
_cell.length_a   1.000
_cell.length_b   1.000
_cell.length_c   1.000
_cell.angle_alpha   90.00
_cell.angle_beta   90.00
_cell.angle_gamma   90.00
#
_symmetry.space_group_name_H-M   'P 1'
#
loop_
_entity.id
_entity.type
_entity.pdbx_description
1 polymer ?
#
loop_
_entity_poly.entity_id
_entity_poly.type
_entity_poly.pdbx_seq_one_letter_code
_entity_poly.pdbx_strand_id
1 'polypeptide(L)' 'DNGHPLPAYTDLQIEILDENNQAPYFQRSSYQGFISESASVGTTISGSANLTAPLGIIALDNDIEE' A
#
# COMPACT_ATOMS: atom_id res chain seq x y z
N ASP A 1 56.00 -3.93 -28.98
CA ASP A 1 54.68 -4.13 -28.38
C ASP A 1 54.14 -5.45 -28.91
N ASN A 2 54.05 -6.48 -28.06
CA ASN A 2 53.92 -7.89 -28.47
C ASN A 2 52.46 -8.37 -28.61
N GLY A 3 51.54 -7.47 -29.01
CA GLY A 3 50.18 -7.85 -29.43
C GLY A 3 49.23 -8.32 -28.32
N HIS A 4 49.57 -8.12 -27.05
CA HIS A 4 48.68 -8.43 -25.92
C HIS A 4 47.93 -7.17 -25.47
N PRO A 5 46.59 -7.11 -25.57
CA PRO A 5 45.83 -5.97 -25.08
C PRO A 5 45.91 -5.88 -23.55
N LEU A 6 46.17 -4.68 -23.04
CA LEU A 6 46.11 -4.39 -21.61
C LEU A 6 44.65 -4.41 -21.15
N PRO A 7 44.34 -4.98 -19.97
CA PRO A 7 42.99 -4.99 -19.45
C PRO A 7 42.51 -3.56 -19.21
N ALA A 8 41.29 -3.26 -19.67
CA ALA A 8 40.59 -2.02 -19.42
C ALA A 8 39.30 -2.33 -18.66
N TYR A 9 38.97 -1.48 -17.69
CA TYR A 9 37.77 -1.62 -16.87
C TYR A 9 36.90 -0.37 -17.03
N THR A 10 35.61 -0.55 -16.86
CA THR A 10 34.61 0.52 -16.84
C THR A 10 33.52 0.14 -15.87
N ASP A 11 32.85 1.12 -15.30
CA ASP A 11 31.76 0.91 -14.35
C ASP A 11 30.43 0.83 -15.10
N LEU A 12 29.64 -0.19 -14.80
CA LEU A 12 28.26 -0.31 -15.25
C LEU A 12 27.36 -0.02 -14.05
N GLN A 13 26.66 1.10 -14.10
CA GLN A 13 25.61 1.41 -13.13
C GLN A 13 24.26 0.96 -13.68
N ILE A 14 23.55 0.17 -12.88
CA ILE A 14 22.18 -0.27 -13.17
C ILE A 14 21.29 0.33 -12.08
N GLU A 15 20.26 1.05 -12.51
CA GLU A 15 19.21 1.57 -11.64
C GLU A 15 17.96 0.73 -11.87
N ILE A 16 17.39 0.22 -10.77
CA ILE A 16 16.10 -0.45 -10.80
C ILE A 16 15.07 0.60 -10.43
N LEU A 17 14.11 0.83 -11.32
CA LEU A 17 12.97 1.70 -11.07
C LEU A 17 11.86 0.87 -10.45
N ASP A 18 11.22 1.41 -9.42
CA ASP A 18 10.04 0.78 -8.85
C ASP A 18 8.87 0.87 -9.82
N GLU A 19 8.09 -0.21 -9.86
CA GLU A 19 6.93 -0.38 -10.72
C GLU A 19 5.73 -0.67 -9.84
N ASN A 20 4.57 -0.10 -10.17
CA ASN A 20 3.32 -0.40 -9.48
C ASN A 20 2.81 -1.80 -9.90
N ASN A 21 3.28 -2.84 -9.22
CA ASN A 21 3.01 -4.24 -9.52
C ASN A 21 2.44 -5.04 -8.34
N GLN A 22 2.24 -4.41 -7.19
CA GLN A 22 1.56 -4.96 -6.01
C GLN A 22 0.19 -4.31 -5.88
N ALA A 23 -0.87 -5.10 -6.06
CA ALA A 23 -2.22 -4.59 -5.85
C ALA A 23 -2.43 -4.17 -4.38
N PRO A 24 -3.17 -3.07 -4.12
CA PRO A 24 -3.50 -2.65 -2.77
C PRO A 24 -4.31 -3.72 -2.04
N TYR A 25 -4.16 -3.80 -0.72
CA TYR A 25 -4.81 -4.79 0.13
C TYR A 25 -5.46 -4.15 1.35
N PHE A 26 -6.58 -4.71 1.77
CA PHE A 26 -7.21 -4.29 3.02
C PHE A 26 -6.35 -4.73 4.21
N GLN A 27 -6.21 -3.84 5.20
CA GLN A 27 -5.48 -4.13 6.43
C GLN A 27 -6.12 -5.28 7.23
N ARG A 28 -7.44 -5.50 7.09
CA ARG A 28 -8.17 -6.59 7.72
C ARG A 28 -8.91 -7.41 6.67
N SER A 29 -9.02 -8.72 6.91
CA SER A 29 -9.79 -9.63 6.06
C SER A 29 -11.31 -9.43 6.18
N SER A 30 -11.78 -8.80 7.26
CA SER A 30 -13.18 -8.43 7.44
C SER A 30 -13.29 -7.20 8.34
N TYR A 31 -14.36 -6.42 8.12
CA TYR A 31 -14.72 -5.27 8.94
C TYR A 31 -16.13 -5.45 9.46
N GLN A 32 -16.33 -5.12 10.73
CA GLN A 32 -17.63 -5.15 11.39
C GLN A 32 -17.88 -3.78 11.99
N GLY A 33 -19.12 -3.33 11.92
CA GLY A 33 -19.54 -2.04 12.44
C GLY A 33 -20.90 -2.09 13.08
N PHE A 34 -21.27 -0.97 13.69
CA PHE A 34 -22.50 -0.80 14.45
C PHE A 34 -23.26 0.40 13.89
N ILE A 35 -24.59 0.32 13.89
CA ILE A 35 -25.47 1.41 13.48
C ILE A 35 -26.75 1.36 14.30
N SER A 36 -27.35 2.52 14.57
CA SER A 36 -28.67 2.59 15.20
C SER A 36 -29.75 2.10 14.24
N GLU A 37 -30.73 1.33 14.74
CA GLU A 37 -31.90 0.92 13.95
C GLU A 37 -32.74 2.11 13.46
N SER A 38 -32.66 3.24 14.16
CA SER A 38 -33.34 4.49 13.84
C SER A 38 -32.54 5.42 12.92
N ALA A 39 -31.37 4.99 12.44
CA ALA A 39 -30.51 5.82 11.61
C ALA A 39 -31.19 6.20 10.29
N SER A 40 -31.10 7.48 9.93
CA SER A 40 -31.58 7.96 8.64
C SER A 40 -30.65 7.52 7.49
N VAL A 41 -31.18 7.56 6.26
CA VAL A 41 -30.41 7.27 5.05
C VAL A 41 -29.20 8.21 4.95
N GLY A 42 -28.04 7.62 4.68
CA GLY A 42 -26.76 8.33 4.60
C GLY A 42 -25.99 8.41 5.92
N THR A 43 -26.50 7.84 7.00
CA THR A 43 -25.76 7.77 8.29
C THR A 43 -24.53 6.88 8.16
N THR A 44 -23.38 7.38 8.65
CA THR A 44 -22.11 6.64 8.67
C THR A 44 -22.14 5.49 9.69
N ILE A 45 -21.60 4.33 9.30
CA ILE A 45 -21.44 3.16 10.19
C ILE A 45 -20.36 3.43 11.22
N SER A 46 -20.60 3.07 12.48
CA SER A 46 -19.64 3.21 13.57
C SER A 46 -18.73 1.99 13.72
N GLY A 47 -17.48 2.22 14.13
CA GLY A 47 -16.55 1.16 14.49
C GLY A 47 -16.68 0.67 15.93
N SER A 48 -17.51 1.31 16.76
CA SER A 48 -17.72 0.94 18.17
C SER A 48 -19.21 0.79 18.49
N ALA A 49 -19.55 -0.11 19.42
CA ALA A 49 -20.94 -0.30 19.85
C ALA A 49 -21.55 0.95 20.49
N ASN A 50 -20.71 1.85 21.04
CA ASN A 50 -21.14 3.10 21.64
C ASN A 50 -21.40 4.21 20.61
N LEU A 51 -21.24 3.93 19.32
CA LEU A 51 -21.49 4.85 18.21
C LEU A 51 -20.64 6.13 18.24
N THR A 52 -19.44 6.08 18.83
CA THR A 52 -18.61 7.26 19.10
C THR A 52 -17.60 7.59 18.01
N ALA A 53 -17.33 6.66 17.11
CA ALA A 53 -16.34 6.84 16.05
C ALA A 53 -16.75 6.08 14.77
N PRO A 54 -16.45 6.59 13.57
CA PRO A 54 -16.77 5.90 12.32
C PRO A 54 -15.97 4.60 12.19
N LEU A 55 -16.51 3.65 11.40
CA LEU A 55 -15.79 2.44 11.04
C LEU A 55 -14.67 2.78 10.06
N GLY A 56 -13.43 2.63 10.50
CA GLY A 56 -12.25 2.78 9.64
C GLY A 56 -12.05 1.56 8.77
N ILE A 57 -12.14 1.75 7.45
CA ILE A 57 -11.71 0.78 6.43
C ILE A 57 -10.41 1.31 5.84
N ILE A 58 -9.34 0.52 5.94
CA ILE A 58 -7.98 0.95 5.56
C ILE A 58 -7.47 -0.04 4.52
N ALA A 59 -7.07 0.49 3.37
CA ALA A 59 -6.29 -0.22 2.37
C ALA A 59 -4.85 0.31 2.40
N LEU A 60 -3.89 -0.60 2.27
CA LEU A 60 -2.47 -0.33 2.21
C LEU A 60 -1.95 -0.75 0.84
N ASP A 61 -0.89 -0.08 0.40
CA ASP A 61 -0.22 -0.36 -0.86
C ASP A 61 1.27 -0.47 -0.56
N ASN A 62 1.92 -1.52 -1.10
CA ASN A 62 3.33 -1.77 -0.86
C ASN A 62 4.23 -1.08 -1.90
N ASP A 63 3.65 -0.58 -3.00
CA ASP A 63 4.40 0.13 -4.05
C ASP A 63 4.54 1.64 -3.75
N ILE A 64 3.86 2.14 -2.72
CA ILE A 64 3.99 3.52 -2.28
C ILE A 64 5.30 3.66 -1.49
N GLU A 65 6.29 4.28 -2.12
CA GLU A 65 7.41 4.90 -1.41
C GLU A 65 6.93 6.16 -0.66
N GLU A 66 7.45 6.39 0.55
CA GLU A 66 7.17 7.61 1.35
C GLU A 66 7.91 8.83 0.81
#